data_AF-A0A2Z6R6K8-F1
#
_entry.id   AF-A0A2Z6R6K8-F1
#
_cell.length_a   1.000
_cell.length_b   1.000
_cell.length_c   1.000
_cell.angle_alpha   90.00
_cell.angle_beta   90.00
_cell.angle_gamma   90.00
#
_symmetry.space_group_name_H-M   'P 1'
#
loop_
_entity.id
_entity.type
_entity.pdbx_description
1 polymer ?
#
loop_
_entity_poly.entity_id
_entity_poly.type
_entity_poly.pdbx_seq_one_letter_code
_entity_poly.pdbx_strand_id
1 'polypeptide(L)'
;MDRDFKLKILRSNDELYYRVKIFVNDLLTFSSSEDARSRLEENPMAKFFLSNVYFNEKDIEYLLDFPTTSGLSVSKLLSVELSNKHQVCSSHELAPLLQETFEIQKGFQKEKGFKERLKKFEKDWKKNKNT
;
A
#
# COMPACT_ATOMS: atom_id res chain seq x y z
N MET A 1 3.28 -14.99 -16.02
CA MET A 1 2.96 -15.61 -14.72
C MET A 1 1.57 -15.15 -14.34
N ASP A 2 0.71 -16.08 -13.94
CA ASP A 2 -0.72 -15.82 -13.71
C ASP A 2 -0.96 -14.94 -12.46
N ARG A 3 -1.90 -13.99 -12.55
CA ARG A 3 -2.23 -13.04 -11.46
C ARG A 3 -2.68 -13.77 -10.22
N ASP A 4 -3.50 -14.81 -10.35
CA ASP A 4 -4.06 -15.53 -9.21
C ASP A 4 -2.99 -16.32 -8.48
N PHE A 5 -1.99 -16.82 -9.21
CA PHE A 5 -0.81 -17.44 -8.60
C PHE A 5 0.01 -16.43 -7.77
N LYS A 6 0.31 -15.24 -8.31
CA LYS A 6 1.01 -14.17 -7.55
C LYS A 6 0.17 -13.69 -6.35
N LEU A 7 -1.16 -13.64 -6.45
CA LEU A 7 -2.04 -13.31 -5.33
C LEU A 7 -1.99 -14.37 -4.23
N LYS A 8 -1.99 -15.65 -4.58
CA LYS A 8 -1.82 -16.75 -3.60
C LYS A 8 -0.48 -16.64 -2.88
N ILE A 9 0.61 -16.33 -3.59
CA ILE A 9 1.92 -16.10 -2.98
C ILE A 9 1.87 -14.91 -2.02
N LEU A 10 1.34 -13.77 -2.45
CA LEU A 10 1.24 -12.57 -1.63
C LEU A 10 0.45 -12.85 -0.34
N ARG A 11 -0.72 -13.50 -0.45
CA ARG A 11 -1.57 -13.87 0.71
C ARG A 11 -0.92 -14.90 1.63
N SER A 12 -0.05 -15.75 1.11
CA SER A 12 0.70 -16.73 1.92
C SER A 12 1.86 -16.08 2.69
N ASN A 13 2.34 -14.91 2.23
CA ASN A 13 3.27 -14.07 2.97
C ASN A 13 2.50 -13.11 3.88
N ASP A 14 2.11 -13.61 5.06
CA ASP A 14 1.33 -12.88 6.06
C ASP A 14 1.91 -11.48 6.37
N GLU A 15 3.22 -11.39 6.54
CA GLU A 15 3.90 -10.14 6.90
C GLU A 15 3.81 -9.09 5.79
N LEU A 16 4.14 -9.45 4.55
CA LEU A 16 4.03 -8.54 3.42
C LEU A 16 2.56 -8.16 3.17
N TYR A 17 1.64 -9.13 3.22
CA TYR A 17 0.23 -8.87 2.98
C TYR A 17 -0.36 -7.88 4.00
N TYR A 18 -0.03 -8.01 5.28
CA TYR A 18 -0.47 -7.04 6.28
C TYR A 18 0.17 -5.65 6.08
N ARG A 19 1.44 -5.57 5.67
CA ARG A 19 2.07 -4.28 5.33
C ARG A 19 1.38 -3.61 4.13
N VAL A 20 0.96 -4.38 3.13
CA VAL A 20 0.12 -3.87 2.02
C VAL A 20 -1.23 -3.38 2.53
N LYS A 21 -1.90 -4.11 3.43
CA LYS A 21 -3.18 -3.65 4.03
C LYS A 21 -3.02 -2.37 4.83
N ILE A 22 -1.93 -2.23 5.61
CA ILE A 22 -1.63 -1.02 6.38
C ILE A 22 -1.38 0.16 5.44
N PHE A 23 -0.56 -0.05 4.40
CA PHE A 23 -0.31 0.97 3.38
C PHE A 23 -1.61 1.44 2.70
N VAL A 24 -2.46 0.50 2.28
CA VAL A 24 -3.77 0.82 1.68
C VAL A 24 -4.68 1.54 2.67
N ASN A 25 -4.66 1.16 3.95
CA ASN A 25 -5.39 1.88 5.00
C ASN A 25 -4.91 3.33 5.14
N ASP A 26 -3.61 3.55 5.13
CA ASP A 26 -3.04 4.89 5.27
C ASP A 26 -3.37 5.76 4.05
N LEU A 27 -3.36 5.18 2.85
CA LEU A 27 -3.83 5.87 1.64
C LEU A 27 -5.33 6.24 1.74
N LEU A 28 -6.18 5.32 2.23
CA LEU A 28 -7.61 5.56 2.44
C LEU A 28 -7.90 6.63 3.49
N THR A 29 -7.03 6.78 4.48
CA THR A 29 -7.21 7.68 5.62
C THR A 29 -6.33 8.93 5.54
N PHE A 30 -5.65 9.15 4.42
CA PHE A 30 -4.65 10.21 4.23
C PHE A 30 -5.15 11.61 4.62
N SER A 31 -6.38 11.97 4.25
CA SER A 31 -6.96 13.29 4.56
C SER A 31 -7.47 13.43 6.00
N SER A 32 -7.68 12.32 6.71
CA SER A 32 -8.33 12.30 8.03
C SER A 32 -7.42 11.84 9.17
N SER A 33 -6.21 11.35 8.85
CA SER A 33 -5.25 10.82 9.82
C SER A 33 -3.89 11.46 9.59
N GLU A 34 -3.49 12.33 10.51
CA GLU A 34 -2.17 12.97 10.46
C GLU A 34 -1.04 11.94 10.57
N ASP A 35 -1.22 10.91 11.40
CA ASP A 35 -0.29 9.79 11.56
C ASP A 35 -0.10 9.03 10.23
N ALA A 36 -1.18 8.76 9.49
CA ALA A 36 -1.11 8.10 8.18
C ALA A 36 -0.42 8.98 7.13
N ARG A 37 -0.79 10.26 7.08
CA ARG A 37 -0.15 11.24 6.19
C ARG A 37 1.34 11.35 6.46
N SER A 38 1.75 11.49 7.73
CA SER A 38 3.15 11.57 8.13
C SER A 38 3.96 10.35 7.66
N ARG A 39 3.38 9.14 7.74
CA ARG A 39 4.05 7.92 7.25
C ARG A 39 4.18 7.87 5.73
N LEU A 40 3.15 8.29 5.00
CA LEU A 40 3.16 8.31 3.54
C LEU A 40 4.13 9.36 3.00
N GLU A 41 4.17 10.54 3.61
CA GLU A 41 5.00 11.67 3.17
C GLU A 41 6.44 11.62 3.70
N GLU A 42 6.80 10.63 4.52
CA GLU A 42 8.15 10.52 5.10
C GLU A 42 9.27 10.54 4.05
N ASN A 43 9.02 9.86 2.93
CA ASN A 43 9.95 9.85 1.81
C ASN A 43 9.27 10.47 0.59
N PRO A 44 9.47 11.78 0.35
CA PRO A 44 8.87 12.49 -0.77
C PRO A 44 9.30 11.96 -2.15
N MET A 45 10.42 11.22 -2.22
CA MET A 45 10.92 10.62 -3.45
C MET A 45 10.36 9.21 -3.69
N ALA A 46 9.59 8.66 -2.75
CA ALA A 46 8.99 7.35 -2.89
C ALA A 46 7.96 7.35 -4.02
N LYS A 47 8.22 6.52 -5.03
CA LYS A 47 7.30 6.35 -6.16
C LYS A 47 5.95 5.82 -5.66
N PHE A 48 4.89 6.59 -5.88
CA PHE A 48 3.53 6.24 -5.43
C PHE A 48 3.42 5.96 -3.92
N PHE A 49 4.23 6.63 -3.09
CA PHE A 49 4.33 6.41 -1.63
C PHE A 49 4.85 5.04 -1.19
N LEU A 50 5.31 4.20 -2.12
CA LEU A 50 5.95 2.92 -1.80
C LEU A 50 7.35 3.20 -1.24
N SER A 51 7.45 3.24 0.09
CA SER A 51 8.66 3.62 0.81
C SER A 51 9.10 2.55 1.81
N ASN A 52 10.31 2.74 2.35
CA ASN A 52 10.90 1.96 3.43
C ASN A 52 10.13 2.03 4.76
N VAL A 53 9.14 2.91 4.87
CA VAL A 53 8.20 2.92 6.00
C VAL A 53 7.39 1.64 6.05
N TYR A 54 7.03 1.08 4.89
CA TYR A 54 6.19 -0.11 4.79
C TYR A 54 6.94 -1.30 4.17
N PHE A 55 7.86 -1.07 3.24
CA PHE A 55 8.37 -2.09 2.32
C PHE A 55 9.88 -1.99 2.15
N ASN A 56 10.59 -3.12 2.12
CA ASN A 56 11.98 -3.11 1.67
C ASN A 56 12.06 -2.98 0.13
N GLU A 57 13.25 -2.79 -0.42
CA GLU A 57 13.44 -2.61 -1.88
C GLU A 57 12.86 -3.78 -2.71
N LYS A 58 13.06 -5.02 -2.26
CA LYS A 58 12.53 -6.22 -2.95
C LYS A 58 11.01 -6.27 -2.92
N ASP A 59 10.40 -5.89 -1.79
CA ASP A 59 8.95 -5.79 -1.66
C ASP A 59 8.41 -4.72 -2.63
N ILE A 60 9.07 -3.56 -2.72
CA ILE A 60 8.67 -2.47 -3.62
C ILE A 60 8.74 -2.92 -5.08
N GLU A 61 9.86 -3.52 -5.51
CA GLU A 61 10.01 -4.06 -6.86
C GLU A 61 8.94 -5.10 -7.18
N TYR A 62 8.70 -6.04 -6.25
CA TYR A 62 7.68 -7.06 -6.39
C TYR A 62 6.27 -6.47 -6.55
N LEU A 63 5.91 -5.48 -5.73
CA LEU A 63 4.60 -4.83 -5.76
C LEU A 63 4.41 -3.99 -7.03
N LEU A 64 5.46 -3.31 -7.49
CA LEU A 64 5.44 -2.53 -8.73
C LEU A 64 5.31 -3.40 -9.99
N ASP A 65 5.91 -4.60 -9.99
CA ASP A 65 5.79 -5.61 -11.05
C ASP A 65 4.53 -6.48 -10.93
N PHE A 66 3.69 -6.26 -9.91
CA PHE A 66 2.51 -7.09 -9.70
C PHE A 66 1.51 -6.93 -10.87
N PRO A 67 1.02 -8.03 -11.47
CA PRO A 67 0.09 -7.96 -12.59
C PRO A 67 -1.31 -7.57 -12.11
N THR A 68 -1.93 -6.62 -12.80
CA THR A 68 -3.29 -6.17 -12.53
C THR A 68 -4.32 -6.92 -13.39
N THR A 69 -5.60 -6.66 -13.15
CA THR A 69 -6.72 -7.20 -13.95
C THR A 69 -6.64 -6.80 -15.43
N SER A 70 -6.01 -5.66 -15.73
CA SER A 70 -5.79 -5.17 -17.09
C SER A 70 -4.63 -5.86 -17.82
N GLY A 71 -3.89 -6.75 -17.15
CA GLY A 71 -2.68 -7.39 -17.69
C GLY A 71 -1.43 -6.49 -17.67
N LEU A 72 -1.54 -5.24 -17.19
CA LEU A 72 -0.41 -4.35 -16.96
C LEU A 72 0.20 -4.61 -15.58
N SER A 73 1.45 -4.17 -15.37
CA SER A 73 2.01 -4.11 -14.02
C SER A 73 1.41 -2.94 -13.25
N VAL A 74 1.38 -3.02 -11.91
CA VAL A 74 0.97 -1.93 -11.02
C VAL A 74 1.69 -0.64 -11.41
N SER A 75 3.02 -0.68 -11.59
CA SER A 75 3.75 0.54 -11.95
C SER A 75 3.26 1.17 -13.24
N LYS A 76 2.92 0.38 -14.26
CA LYS A 76 2.48 0.90 -15.55
C LYS A 76 1.05 1.44 -15.46
N LEU A 77 0.18 0.74 -14.74
CA LEU A 77 -1.19 1.19 -14.49
C LEU A 77 -1.22 2.51 -13.71
N LEU A 78 -0.46 2.62 -12.62
CA LEU A 78 -0.37 3.84 -11.83
C LEU A 78 0.20 5.02 -12.63
N SER A 79 1.23 4.78 -13.44
CA SER A 79 1.77 5.82 -14.33
C SER A 79 0.72 6.33 -15.32
N VAL A 80 -0.07 5.44 -15.95
CA VAL A 80 -1.13 5.84 -16.88
C VAL A 80 -2.22 6.63 -16.17
N GLU A 81 -2.66 6.18 -15.00
CA GLU A 81 -3.72 6.85 -14.22
C GLU A 81 -3.31 8.27 -13.83
N LEU A 82 -2.06 8.44 -13.37
CA LEU A 82 -1.53 9.73 -12.96
C LEU A 82 -1.22 10.66 -14.14
N SER A 83 -0.80 10.14 -15.30
CA SER A 83 -0.59 10.97 -16.49
C SER A 83 -1.89 11.56 -17.06
N ASN A 84 -3.03 10.91 -16.83
CA ASN A 84 -4.32 11.34 -17.37
C ASN A 84 -5.03 12.40 -16.50
N LYS A 85 -4.52 12.74 -15.31
CA LYS A 85 -5.21 13.60 -14.34
C LYS A 85 -4.32 14.73 -13.83
N HIS A 86 -4.74 15.98 -14.05
CA HIS A 86 -3.95 17.19 -13.77
C HIS A 86 -3.93 17.63 -12.28
N GLN A 87 -4.73 17.02 -11.41
CA GLN A 87 -4.73 17.32 -9.97
C GLN A 87 -5.28 16.13 -9.18
N VAL A 88 -4.41 15.15 -8.93
CA VAL A 88 -4.76 13.92 -8.22
C VAL A 88 -4.39 14.14 -6.76
N CYS A 89 -5.36 14.09 -5.84
CA CYS A 89 -5.06 13.76 -4.45
C CYS A 89 -4.58 12.31 -4.46
N SER A 90 -3.27 12.13 -4.68
CA SER A 90 -2.65 10.86 -5.03
C SER A 90 -3.05 9.70 -4.13
N SER A 91 -3.34 9.95 -2.86
CA SER A 91 -3.72 8.90 -1.92
C SER A 91 -5.11 8.29 -2.17
N HIS A 92 -6.12 9.09 -2.52
CA HIS A 92 -7.50 8.62 -2.69
C HIS A 92 -7.73 7.87 -4.01
N GLU A 93 -6.93 8.14 -5.02
CA GLU A 93 -7.02 7.45 -6.32
C GLU A 93 -6.18 6.16 -6.35
N LEU A 94 -5.05 6.15 -5.64
CA LEU A 94 -4.20 4.97 -5.51
C LEU A 94 -4.86 3.89 -4.64
N ALA A 95 -5.52 4.28 -3.55
CA ALA A 95 -6.10 3.32 -2.60
C ALA A 95 -7.09 2.32 -3.23
N PRO A 96 -8.15 2.75 -3.95
CA PRO A 96 -9.10 1.82 -4.57
C PRO A 96 -8.43 0.87 -5.57
N LEU A 97 -7.48 1.40 -6.35
CA LEU A 97 -6.79 0.64 -7.39
C LEU A 97 -5.89 -0.46 -6.81
N LEU A 98 -5.13 -0.12 -5.77
CA LEU A 98 -4.30 -1.09 -5.05
C LEU A 98 -5.16 -2.08 -4.25
N GLN A 99 -6.26 -1.62 -3.68
CA GLN A 99 -7.23 -2.47 -2.99
C GLN A 99 -7.82 -3.52 -3.93
N GLU A 100 -8.20 -3.15 -5.15
CA GLU A 100 -8.66 -4.09 -6.18
C GLU A 100 -7.52 -5.02 -6.62
N THR A 101 -6.35 -4.46 -6.93
CA THR A 101 -5.22 -5.23 -7.47
C THR A 101 -4.78 -6.33 -6.52
N PHE A 102 -4.68 -6.04 -5.23
CA PHE A 102 -4.29 -7.00 -4.19
C PHE A 102 -5.47 -7.73 -3.55
N GLU A 103 -6.68 -7.53 -4.08
CA GLU A 103 -7.92 -8.15 -3.62
C GLU A 103 -8.12 -8.05 -2.10
N ILE A 104 -7.95 -6.83 -1.58
CA ILE A 104 -8.16 -6.52 -0.17
C ILE A 104 -9.64 -6.20 0.02
N GLN A 105 -10.32 -6.98 0.85
CA GLN A 105 -11.74 -6.84 1.08
C GLN A 105 -12.09 -5.47 1.65
N LYS A 106 -13.21 -4.88 1.19
CA LYS A 106 -13.73 -3.64 1.78
C LYS A 106 -14.09 -3.88 3.24
N GLY A 107 -13.73 -2.94 4.11
CA GLY A 107 -13.97 -3.06 5.55
C GLY A 107 -12.95 -3.90 6.32
N PHE A 108 -11.83 -4.29 5.69
CA PHE A 108 -10.73 -5.00 6.37
C PHE A 108 -10.23 -4.29 7.63
N GLN A 109 -10.43 -2.98 7.73
CA GLN A 109 -10.13 -2.18 8.92
C GLN A 109 -10.86 -2.65 10.18
N LYS A 110 -11.99 -3.36 10.03
CA LYS A 110 -12.77 -3.91 11.15
C LYS A 110 -12.21 -5.23 11.66
N GLU A 111 -11.39 -5.93 10.88
CA GLU A 111 -10.81 -7.21 11.25
C GLU A 111 -9.91 -7.05 12.48
N LYS A 112 -10.09 -7.95 13.47
CA LYS A 112 -9.30 -7.90 14.71
C LYS A 112 -7.79 -8.01 14.44
N GLY A 113 -7.40 -8.97 13.61
CA GLY A 113 -5.99 -9.18 13.26
C GLY A 113 -5.35 -7.97 12.58
N PHE A 114 -6.09 -7.27 11.73
CA PHE A 114 -5.61 -6.04 11.12
C PHE A 114 -5.37 -4.94 12.17
N LYS A 115 -6.32 -4.69 13.07
CA LYS A 115 -6.19 -3.67 14.12
C LYS A 115 -4.99 -3.93 15.03
N GLU A 116 -4.76 -5.19 15.41
CA GLU A 116 -3.63 -5.58 16.25
C GLU A 116 -2.29 -5.34 15.54
N ARG A 117 -2.20 -5.69 14.25
CA ARG A 117 -1.01 -5.47 13.42
C ARG A 117 -0.75 -3.99 13.16
N LEU A 118 -1.79 -3.20 12.87
CA LEU A 118 -1.68 -1.75 12.69
C LEU A 118 -1.16 -1.09 13.97
N LYS A 119 -1.75 -1.40 15.12
CA LYS A 119 -1.32 -0.85 16.42
C LYS A 119 0.16 -1.17 16.72
N LYS A 120 0.58 -2.41 16.43
CA LYS A 120 1.99 -2.81 16.59
C LYS A 120 2.89 -2.01 15.66
N PHE A 121 2.54 -1.93 14.38
CA PHE A 121 3.30 -1.18 13.37
C PHE A 121 3.44 0.30 13.75
N GLU A 122 2.35 0.96 14.17
CA GLU A 122 2.38 2.37 14.58
C GLU A 122 3.25 2.60 15.82
N LYS A 123 3.25 1.65 16.77
CA LYS A 123 4.14 1.71 17.94
C LYS A 123 5.61 1.60 17.52
N ASP A 124 5.93 0.67 16.64
CA ASP A 124 7.28 0.44 16.15
C ASP A 124 7.78 1.66 15.33
N TRP A 125 6.91 2.24 14.49
CA TRP A 125 7.16 3.48 13.75
C TRP A 125 7.52 4.65 14.68
N LYS A 126 6.68 4.92 15.71
CA LYS A 126 6.89 6.01 16.67
C LYS A 126 8.18 5.82 17.47
N LYS A 127 8.55 4.57 17.78
CA LYS A 127 9.81 4.27 18.47
C LYS A 127 11.03 4.62 17.60
N ASN A 128 10.98 4.25 16.32
CA ASN A 128 12.08 4.50 15.38
C ASN A 128 12.26 5.98 15.04
N LYS A 129 11.19 6.79 15.13
CA LYS A 129 11.23 8.26 14.97
C LYS A 129 11.90 9.01 16.13
N ASN A 130 11.86 8.44 17.33
CA ASN A 130 12.35 9.07 18.56
C ASN A 130 13.75 8.59 18.96
N THR A 131 14.40 7.80 18.11
CA THR A 131 15.78 7.30 18.30
C THR A 131 16.69 8.01 17.31
#